data_AF-A0A2Y9L0D4-F1
#
_entry.id   AF-A0A2Y9L0D4-F1
#
_cell.length_a   1.000
_cell.length_b   1.000
_cell.length_c   1.000
_cell.angle_alpha   90.00
_cell.angle_beta   90.00
_cell.angle_gamma   90.00
#
_symmetry.space_group_name_H-M   'P 1'
#
loop_
_entity.id
_entity.type
_entity.pdbx_description
1 polymer ?
#
loop_
_entity_poly.entity_id
_entity_poly.type
_entity_poly.pdbx_seq_one_letter_code
_entity_poly.pdbx_strand_id
1 'polypeptide(L)'
;MARHVFLTGPPGVGKTTLIQKASEVLKSSSVPVDGFYTEEVRQGGRRIGFDVVTLSGLRGVLSRIGSEPPAGKRECRVGQYVVDLTSFEHLALPVLRDVTKENRNHLLPDIVTCVQSGRK
;
A
#
# COMPACT_ATOMS: atom_id res chain seq x y z
N MET A 1 0.27 23.08 10.43
CA MET A 1 -0.48 21.81 10.49
C MET A 1 -0.19 21.01 9.24
N ALA A 2 0.14 19.73 9.37
CA ALA A 2 0.18 18.82 8.22
C ALA A 2 -1.26 18.63 7.69
N ARG A 3 -1.44 18.70 6.37
CA ARG A 3 -2.73 18.39 5.73
C ARG A 3 -2.66 16.99 5.13
N HIS A 4 -3.67 16.17 5.39
CA HIS A 4 -3.81 14.87 4.75
C HIS A 4 -4.49 15.05 3.38
N VAL A 5 -3.92 14.44 2.35
CA VAL A 5 -4.48 14.44 0.99
C VAL A 5 -4.80 13.00 0.62
N PHE A 6 -6.07 12.74 0.32
CA PHE A 6 -6.54 11.42 -0.11
C PHE A 6 -6.91 11.45 -1.58
N LEU A 7 -6.40 10.47 -2.33
CA LEU A 7 -6.72 10.30 -3.74
C LEU A 7 -7.70 9.14 -3.94
N THR A 8 -8.89 9.47 -4.44
CA THR A 8 -9.96 8.51 -4.72
C THR A 8 -10.22 8.39 -6.22
N GLY A 9 -10.90 7.31 -6.61
CA GLY A 9 -11.30 7.09 -8.01
C GLY A 9 -11.36 5.59 -8.33
N PRO A 10 -11.94 5.23 -9.49
CA PRO A 10 -12.15 3.83 -9.86
C PRO A 10 -10.83 3.04 -9.94
N PRO A 11 -10.86 1.71 -9.78
CA PRO A 11 -9.69 0.86 -10.02
C PRO A 11 -9.13 1.08 -11.43
N GLY A 12 -7.80 1.06 -11.58
CA GLY A 12 -7.16 1.25 -12.89
C GLY A 12 -7.05 2.70 -13.39
N VAL A 13 -7.59 3.70 -12.68
CA VAL A 13 -7.54 5.12 -13.09
C VAL A 13 -6.12 5.77 -13.04
N GLY A 14 -5.10 5.03 -12.60
CA GLY A 14 -3.72 5.54 -12.55
C GLY A 14 -3.27 6.16 -11.21
N LYS A 15 -3.97 5.88 -10.10
CA LYS A 15 -3.57 6.37 -8.75
C LYS A 15 -2.13 6.02 -8.39
N THR A 16 -1.73 4.76 -8.53
CA THR A 16 -0.36 4.31 -8.27
C THR A 16 0.64 5.05 -9.16
N THR A 17 0.33 5.19 -10.45
CA THR A 17 1.17 5.93 -11.41
C THR A 17 1.34 7.40 -11.02
N LEU A 18 0.28 8.05 -10.52
CA LEU A 18 0.34 9.42 -10.03
C LEU A 18 1.23 9.54 -8.80
N ILE A 19 1.12 8.62 -7.83
CA ILE A 19 1.98 8.59 -6.64
C ILE A 19 3.45 8.38 -7.01
N GLN A 20 3.74 7.49 -7.96
CA GLN A 20 5.10 7.26 -8.47
C GLN A 20 5.69 8.55 -9.06
N LYS A 21 4.98 9.19 -10.00
CA LYS A 21 5.42 10.45 -10.63
C LYS A 21 5.59 11.58 -9.62
N ALA A 22 4.65 11.73 -8.68
CA ALA A 22 4.76 12.74 -7.63
C ALA A 22 6.01 12.50 -6.77
N SER A 23 6.29 11.24 -6.42
CA SER A 23 7.48 10.86 -5.65
C SER A 23 8.77 11.16 -6.41
N GLU A 24 8.82 10.90 -7.72
CA GLU A 24 9.95 11.23 -8.59
C GLU A 24 10.22 12.73 -8.63
N VAL A 25 9.18 13.55 -8.83
CA VAL A 25 9.29 15.02 -8.83
C VAL A 25 9.83 15.51 -7.49
N LEU A 26 9.26 15.07 -6.37
CA LEU A 26 9.69 15.48 -5.04
C LEU A 26 11.15 15.10 -4.75
N LYS A 27 11.56 13.89 -5.13
CA LYS A 27 12.96 13.44 -5.05
C LYS A 27 13.89 14.32 -5.89
N SER A 28 13.48 14.67 -7.12
CA SER A 28 14.26 15.56 -8.00
C SER A 28 14.42 16.97 -7.41
N SER A 29 13.46 17.40 -6.60
CA SER A 29 13.49 18.67 -5.85
C SER A 29 14.19 18.55 -4.49
N SER A 30 14.89 17.44 -4.20
CA SER A 30 15.56 17.19 -2.91
C SER A 30 14.64 17.23 -1.69
N VAL A 31 13.33 16.99 -1.88
CA VAL A 31 12.37 16.84 -0.79
C VAL A 31 12.44 15.39 -0.30
N PRO A 32 12.67 15.12 0.99
CA PRO A 32 12.66 13.77 1.52
C PRO A 32 11.25 13.18 1.39
N VAL A 33 11.17 11.99 0.79
CA VAL A 33 9.91 11.24 0.64
C VAL A 33 10.15 9.81 1.12
N ASP A 34 9.28 9.33 1.99
CA ASP A 34 9.25 7.96 2.44
C ASP A 34 7.83 7.38 2.37
N GLY A 35 7.73 6.06 2.37
CA GLY A 35 6.49 5.32 2.28
C GLY A 35 6.56 4.16 1.30
N PHE A 36 5.39 3.66 0.93
CA PHE A 36 5.25 2.55 0.00
C PHE A 36 4.03 2.72 -0.89
N TYR A 37 4.02 1.99 -1.99
CA TYR A 37 2.87 1.80 -2.86
C TYR A 37 2.71 0.31 -3.16
N THR A 38 1.56 -0.05 -3.74
CA THR A 38 1.28 -1.43 -4.14
C THR A 38 1.27 -1.54 -5.66
N GLU A 39 1.90 -2.57 -6.20
CA GLU A 39 1.90 -2.86 -7.62
C GLU A 39 1.10 -4.10 -7.93
N GLU A 40 0.35 -4.04 -9.02
CA GLU A 40 -0.39 -5.18 -9.53
C GLU A 40 0.55 -6.16 -10.24
N VAL A 41 0.53 -7.42 -9.83
CA VAL A 41 1.33 -8.48 -10.45
C VAL A 41 0.44 -9.30 -11.37
N ARG A 42 0.83 -9.36 -12.65
CA ARG A 42 0.12 -10.11 -13.69
C ARG A 42 1.02 -11.18 -14.31
N GLN A 43 0.43 -12.34 -14.61
CA GLN A 43 1.08 -13.44 -15.31
C GLN A 43 0.08 -14.02 -16.32
N GLY A 44 0.50 -14.21 -17.57
CA GLY A 44 -0.39 -14.70 -18.63
C GLY A 44 -1.65 -13.82 -18.84
N GLY A 45 -1.51 -12.49 -18.70
CA GLY A 45 -2.62 -11.53 -18.82
C GLY A 45 -3.57 -11.47 -17.60
N ARG A 46 -3.45 -12.40 -16.65
CA ARG A 46 -4.30 -12.48 -15.45
C ARG A 46 -3.60 -11.87 -14.24
N ARG A 47 -4.36 -11.20 -13.38
CA ARG A 47 -3.85 -10.65 -12.11
C ARG A 47 -3.66 -11.78 -11.09
N ILE A 48 -2.42 -12.03 -10.69
CA ILE A 48 -2.05 -13.08 -9.74
C ILE A 48 -1.85 -12.56 -8.31
N GLY A 49 -1.78 -11.24 -8.11
CA GLY A 49 -1.66 -10.65 -6.79
C GLY A 49 -1.12 -9.23 -6.81
N PHE A 50 -0.56 -8.82 -5.68
CA PHE A 50 0.00 -7.50 -5.45
C PHE A 50 1.32 -7.56 -4.70
N ASP A 51 2.25 -6.69 -5.06
CA ASP A 51 3.48 -6.44 -4.32
C ASP A 51 3.37 -5.15 -3.53
N VAL A 52 4.06 -5.11 -2.39
CA VAL A 52 4.38 -3.86 -1.69
C VAL A 52 5.77 -3.42 -2.14
N VAL A 53 5.89 -2.15 -2.50
CA VAL A 53 7.14 -1.53 -2.96
C VAL A 53 7.36 -0.25 -2.17
N THR A 54 8.47 -0.19 -1.43
CA THR A 54 8.88 1.02 -0.71
C THR A 54 9.44 2.05 -1.68
N LEU A 55 9.38 3.33 -1.33
CA LEU A 55 10.00 4.39 -2.14
C LEU A 55 11.54 4.30 -2.17
N SER A 56 12.14 3.50 -1.29
CA SER A 56 13.57 3.14 -1.32
C SER A 56 13.91 2.04 -2.34
N GLY A 57 12.91 1.38 -2.93
CA GLY A 57 13.08 0.33 -3.93
C GLY A 57 12.97 -1.10 -3.39
N LEU A 58 12.85 -1.30 -2.07
CA LEU A 58 12.58 -2.63 -1.50
C LEU A 58 11.20 -3.13 -1.94
N ARG A 59 11.11 -4.39 -2.33
CA ARG A 59 9.88 -5.06 -2.81
C ARG A 59 9.63 -6.34 -2.03
N GLY A 60 8.36 -6.63 -1.76
CA GLY A 60 7.91 -7.90 -1.19
C GLY A 60 6.48 -8.24 -1.62
N VAL A 61 6.09 -9.49 -1.41
CA VAL A 61 4.74 -9.96 -1.70
C VAL A 61 3.77 -9.33 -0.71
N LEU A 62 2.70 -8.67 -1.19
CA LEU A 62 1.58 -8.27 -0.33
C LEU A 62 0.50 -9.36 -0.34
N SER A 63 0.12 -9.83 -1.53
CA SER A 63 -0.86 -10.90 -1.66
C SER A 63 -0.72 -11.66 -2.97
N ARG A 64 -1.17 -12.92 -2.96
CA ARG A 64 -1.09 -13.85 -4.10
C ARG A 64 -2.26 -14.84 -4.11
N ILE A 65 -2.58 -15.35 -5.30
CA ILE A 65 -3.49 -16.48 -5.48
C ILE A 65 -2.74 -17.79 -5.17
N GLY A 66 -3.38 -18.69 -4.43
CA GLY A 66 -2.84 -20.03 -4.17
C GLY A 66 -1.63 -20.08 -3.24
N SER A 67 -1.35 -19.00 -2.51
CA SER A 67 -0.38 -19.04 -1.42
C SER A 67 -1.01 -19.66 -0.19
N GLU A 68 -0.42 -20.73 0.33
CA GLU A 68 -0.83 -21.31 1.60
C GLU A 68 -0.30 -20.45 2.76
N PRO A 69 -1.12 -20.19 3.80
CA PRO A 69 -0.64 -19.51 4.99
C PRO A 69 0.44 -20.39 5.68
N PRO A 70 1.48 -19.78 6.28
CA PRO A 70 2.43 -20.52 7.09
C PRO A 70 1.71 -21.31 8.18
N ALA A 71 2.17 -22.54 8.44
CA ALA A 71 1.56 -23.43 9.43
C ALA A 71 1.38 -22.73 10.79
N GLY A 72 0.15 -22.73 11.31
CA GLY A 72 -0.19 -22.13 12.60
C GLY A 72 -0.54 -20.64 12.58
N LYS A 73 -0.52 -19.95 11.42
CA LYS A 73 -0.99 -18.57 11.30
C LYS A 73 -2.43 -18.51 10.78
N ARG A 74 -3.19 -17.54 11.30
CA ARG A 74 -4.55 -17.26 10.83
C ARG A 74 -4.49 -16.75 9.40
N GLU A 75 -5.29 -17.35 8.54
CA GLU A 75 -5.32 -16.98 7.14
C GLU A 75 -6.03 -15.63 6.95
N CYS A 76 -5.33 -14.66 6.32
CA CYS A 76 -5.91 -13.38 5.94
C CYS A 76 -6.19 -13.40 4.43
N ARG A 77 -7.46 -13.27 4.04
CA ARG A 77 -7.89 -13.29 2.64
C ARG A 77 -8.71 -12.06 2.27
N VAL A 78 -8.54 -11.61 1.02
CA VAL A 78 -9.41 -10.62 0.37
C VAL A 78 -9.80 -11.18 -1.00
N GLY A 79 -11.03 -11.67 -1.11
CA GLY A 79 -11.46 -12.43 -2.29
C GLY A 79 -10.58 -13.67 -2.50
N GLN A 80 -10.01 -13.81 -3.69
CA GLN A 80 -9.11 -14.92 -4.05
C GLN A 80 -7.65 -14.75 -3.60
N TYR A 81 -7.30 -13.61 -2.99
CA TYR A 81 -5.92 -13.28 -2.63
C TYR A 81 -5.65 -13.58 -1.17
N VAL A 82 -4.65 -14.42 -0.91
CA VAL A 82 -4.10 -14.64 0.43
C VAL A 82 -3.07 -13.55 0.70
N VAL A 83 -3.21 -12.87 1.83
CA VAL A 83 -2.38 -11.74 2.26
C VAL A 83 -1.21 -12.24 3.09
N ASP A 84 -0.01 -11.90 2.66
CA ASP A 84 1.20 -12.13 3.45
C ASP A 84 1.43 -10.94 4.38
N LEU A 85 0.84 -11.02 5.57
CA LEU A 85 1.03 -10.00 6.60
C LEU A 85 2.49 -9.86 7.02
N THR A 86 3.27 -10.94 7.02
CA THR A 86 4.65 -10.91 7.53
C THR A 86 5.53 -10.10 6.58
N SER A 87 5.42 -10.37 5.28
CA SER A 87 6.10 -9.60 4.23
C SER A 87 5.64 -8.13 4.22
N PHE A 88 4.33 -7.88 4.35
CA PHE A 88 3.81 -6.52 4.42
C PHE A 88 4.37 -5.77 5.64
N GLU A 89 4.30 -6.33 6.84
CA GLU A 89 4.73 -5.67 8.06
C GLU A 89 6.22 -5.33 8.04
N HIS A 90 7.04 -6.24 7.51
CA HIS A 90 8.48 -6.05 7.39
C HIS A 90 8.86 -4.86 6.50
N LEU A 91 8.06 -4.57 5.46
CA LEU A 91 8.36 -3.49 4.51
C LEU A 91 7.59 -2.20 4.80
N ALA A 92 6.31 -2.29 5.12
CA ALA A 92 5.43 -1.14 5.27
C ALA A 92 5.54 -0.48 6.64
N LEU A 93 5.71 -1.25 7.73
CA LEU A 93 5.74 -0.63 9.06
C LEU A 93 6.96 0.26 9.28
N PRO A 94 8.20 -0.10 8.87
CA PRO A 94 9.35 0.77 9.06
C PRO A 94 9.21 2.15 8.41
N VAL A 95 8.71 2.19 7.16
CA VAL A 95 8.52 3.45 6.40
C VAL A 95 7.33 4.28 6.89
N LEU A 96 6.53 3.74 7.82
CA LEU A 96 5.45 4.46 8.49
C LEU A 96 5.85 4.93 9.91
N ARG A 97 7.04 4.59 10.42
CA ARG A 97 7.43 4.91 11.82
C ARG A 97 7.54 6.40 12.09
N ASP A 98 7.90 7.18 11.08
CA ASP A 98 8.02 8.65 11.18
C ASP A 98 6.69 9.39 10.94
N VAL A 99 5.62 8.64 10.62
CA VAL A 99 4.24 9.17 10.66
C VAL A 99 3.84 9.31 12.14
N THR A 100 4.24 10.47 12.69
CA THR A 100 4.19 10.92 14.08
C THR A 100 3.06 10.37 14.96
N LYS A 101 3.43 10.06 16.21
CA LYS A 101 2.53 9.67 17.32
C LYS A 101 1.33 10.63 17.52
N GLU A 102 1.44 11.89 17.10
CA GLU A 102 0.39 12.92 17.21
C GLU A 102 -0.70 12.84 16.13
N ASN A 103 -0.38 12.35 14.92
CA ASN A 103 -1.33 12.24 13.80
C ASN A 103 -2.09 10.89 13.76
N ARG A 104 -1.62 9.89 14.53
CA ARG A 104 -2.10 8.50 14.48
C ARG A 104 -3.59 8.35 14.80
N ASN A 105 -4.10 9.15 15.74
CA ASN A 105 -5.48 9.05 16.20
C ASN A 105 -6.51 9.54 15.16
N HIS A 106 -6.10 10.41 14.22
CA HIS A 106 -6.99 10.98 13.21
C HIS A 106 -6.80 10.32 11.84
N LEU A 107 -5.59 9.85 11.52
CA LEU A 107 -5.28 9.28 10.21
C LEU A 107 -6.03 7.96 9.93
N LEU A 108 -6.11 7.05 10.91
CA LEU A 108 -6.81 5.77 10.73
C LEU A 108 -8.32 5.96 10.52
N PRO A 109 -9.03 6.78 11.33
CA PRO A 109 -10.41 7.15 11.03
C PRO A 109 -10.59 7.75 9.63
N ASP A 110 -9.74 8.72 9.24
CA ASP A 110 -9.81 9.35 7.91
C ASP A 110 -9.67 8.33 6.77
N ILE A 111 -8.71 7.41 6.88
CA ILE A 111 -8.50 6.33 5.91
C ILE A 111 -9.74 5.44 5.84
N VAL A 112 -10.28 5.01 6.98
CA VAL A 112 -11.46 4.13 7.03
C VAL A 112 -12.67 4.82 6.43
N THR A 113 -12.92 6.09 6.77
CA THR A 113 -14.02 6.89 6.20
C THR A 113 -13.87 7.05 4.69
N CYS A 114 -12.66 7.33 4.20
CA CYS A 114 -12.39 7.45 2.76
C CYS A 114 -12.60 6.12 2.00
N VAL A 115 -12.17 5.00 2.58
CA VAL A 115 -12.35 3.67 1.97
C VAL A 115 -13.82 3.25 1.97
N GLN A 116 -14.58 3.59 3.01
CA GLN A 116 -16.01 3.28 3.10
C GLN A 116 -16.85 4.13 2.13
N SER A 117 -16.51 5.40 1.94
CA SER A 117 -17.25 6.29 1.02
C SER A 117 -17.04 5.93 -0.46
N GLY A 118 -15.88 5.37 -0.82
CA GLY A 118 -15.56 4.93 -2.18
C GLY A 118 -16.14 3.57 -2.60
N ARG A 119 -16.90 2.88 -1.73
CA ARG A 119 -17.58 1.61 -2.03
C ARG A 119 -19.05 1.76 -2.47
N LYS A 120 -19.52 2.99 -2.69
CA LYS A 120 -20.85 3.25 -3.27
C LYS A 120 -20.85 3.10 -4.79
#